data_AF-A0A7L2R6F5-F1
#
_entry.id   AF-A0A7L2R6F5-F1
#
_cell.length_a   1.000
_cell.length_b   1.000
_cell.length_c   1.000
_cell.angle_alpha   90.00
_cell.angle_beta   90.00
_cell.angle_gamma   90.00
#
_symmetry.space_group_name_H-M   'P 1'
#
loop_
_entity.id
_entity.type
_entity.pdbx_description
1 polymer ?
#
loop_
_entity_poly.entity_id
_entity_poly.type
_entity_poly.pdbx_seq_one_letter_code
_entity_poly.pdbx_strand_id
1 'polypeptide(L)'
;VLGTVMTVARGNPFSHEVLVDSWPHFSIVLTRLRPEDHRDPKDYYTNQQSVFYRDKGALQALLEDTEAVTRGRAFQILGMQDGLDETVQEVASARGLKVE
;
A
#
# COMPACT_ATOMS: atom_id res chain seq x y z
N VAL A 1 9.77 2.63 0.97
CA VAL A 1 9.76 1.18 1.29
C VAL A 1 10.98 0.74 2.09
N LEU A 2 12.21 0.73 1.55
CA LEU A 2 13.38 0.18 2.27
C LEU A 2 13.62 0.80 3.65
N GLY A 3 13.50 2.13 3.77
CA GLY A 3 13.61 2.82 5.06
C GLY A 3 12.62 2.30 6.11
N THR A 4 11.35 2.17 5.74
CA THR A 4 10.30 1.62 6.60
C THR A 4 10.58 0.16 6.99
N VAL A 5 11.02 -0.67 6.03
CA VAL A 5 11.41 -2.07 6.31
C VAL A 5 12.53 -2.14 7.34
N MET A 6 13.55 -1.30 7.20
CA MET A 6 14.66 -1.21 8.16
C MET A 6 14.20 -0.73 9.53
N THR A 7 13.27 0.22 9.61
CA THR A 7 12.67 0.67 10.87
C THR A 7 11.91 -0.46 11.56
N VAL A 8 11.12 -1.23 10.81
CA VAL A 8 10.39 -2.39 11.33
C VAL A 8 11.37 -3.46 11.84
N ALA A 9 12.42 -3.77 11.08
CA ALA A 9 13.45 -4.72 11.47
C ALA A 9 14.26 -4.29 12.72
N ARG A 10 14.22 -2.99 13.09
CA ARG A 10 14.95 -2.40 14.22
C ARG A 10 14.04 -2.07 15.42
N GLY A 11 12.95 -2.80 15.58
CA GLY A 11 12.08 -2.70 16.76
C GLY A 11 10.78 -1.94 16.56
N ASN A 12 10.55 -1.36 15.38
CA ASN A 12 9.25 -0.85 14.95
C ASN A 12 8.55 0.12 15.93
N PRO A 13 9.16 1.25 16.29
CA PRO A 13 8.60 2.18 17.28
C PRO A 13 7.28 2.85 16.84
N PHE A 14 6.94 2.79 15.55
CA PHE A 14 5.77 3.46 14.98
C PHE A 14 4.69 2.49 14.50
N SER A 15 4.67 1.26 15.03
CA SER A 15 3.65 0.25 14.70
C SER A 15 3.38 0.08 13.20
N HIS A 16 4.42 0.10 12.38
CA HIS A 16 4.28 -0.18 10.96
C HIS A 16 4.21 -1.69 10.72
N GLU A 17 3.65 -2.07 9.58
CA GLU A 17 3.73 -3.43 9.07
C GLU A 17 4.32 -3.44 7.67
N VAL A 18 4.94 -4.58 7.34
CA VAL A 18 5.47 -4.89 6.02
C VAL A 18 4.72 -6.11 5.54
N LEU A 19 3.99 -5.96 4.44
CA LEU A 19 3.24 -7.03 3.79
C LEU A 19 3.93 -7.38 2.47
N VAL A 20 4.00 -8.67 2.19
CA VAL A 20 4.52 -9.21 0.92
C VAL A 20 3.56 -10.27 0.41
N ASP A 21 3.48 -10.42 -0.91
CA ASP A 21 2.67 -11.44 -1.57
C ASP A 21 3.22 -12.86 -1.33
N SER A 22 4.54 -13.00 -1.28
CA SER A 22 5.21 -14.27 -1.11
C SER A 22 6.57 -14.11 -0.46
N TRP A 23 7.08 -15.18 0.17
CA TRP A 23 8.41 -15.20 0.75
C TRP A 23 9.12 -16.52 0.45
N PRO A 24 10.41 -16.51 0.07
CA PRO A 24 11.30 -15.35 -0.07
C PRO A 24 11.18 -14.61 -1.42
N HIS A 25 10.41 -15.13 -2.36
CA HIS A 25 10.35 -14.64 -3.74
C HIS A 25 9.24 -13.61 -4.01
N PHE A 26 9.16 -12.57 -3.18
CA PHE A 26 8.14 -11.52 -3.31
C PHE A 26 8.17 -10.81 -4.67
N SER A 27 6.99 -10.50 -5.20
CA SER A 27 6.79 -9.58 -6.32
C SER A 27 6.45 -8.18 -5.84
N ILE A 28 5.84 -8.03 -4.66
CA ILE A 28 5.42 -6.73 -4.12
C ILE A 28 5.70 -6.62 -2.61
N VAL A 29 5.98 -5.40 -2.18
CA VAL A 29 6.15 -5.01 -0.78
C VAL A 29 5.27 -3.79 -0.53
N LEU A 30 4.37 -3.93 0.44
CA LEU A 30 3.54 -2.84 0.94
C LEU A 30 4.00 -2.52 2.37
N THR A 31 4.22 -1.25 2.67
CA THR A 31 4.49 -0.79 4.03
C THR A 31 3.46 0.26 4.44
N ARG A 32 2.88 0.12 5.62
CA ARG A 32 1.88 1.05 6.15
C ARG A 32 1.88 1.05 7.68
N LEU A 33 1.21 2.02 8.28
CA LEU A 33 0.79 1.91 9.68
C LEU A 33 -0.17 0.74 9.86
N ARG A 34 -0.14 0.07 11.02
CA ARG A 34 -1.14 -0.96 11.32
C ARG A 34 -2.54 -0.36 11.27
N PRO A 35 -3.53 -1.04 10.65
CA PRO A 35 -4.90 -0.52 10.54
C PRO A 35 -5.53 -0.14 11.89
N GLU A 36 -5.15 -0.80 12.97
CA GLU A 36 -5.65 -0.59 14.33
C GLU A 36 -5.20 0.75 14.92
N ASP A 37 -4.09 1.31 14.44
CA ASP A 37 -3.55 2.59 14.91
C ASP A 37 -4.20 3.80 14.18
N HIS A 38 -5.04 3.55 13.17
CA HIS A 38 -5.75 4.60 12.43
C HIS A 38 -7.06 4.98 13.11
N ARG A 39 -7.17 6.23 13.54
CA ARG A 39 -8.35 6.75 14.27
C ARG A 39 -9.50 7.19 13.35
N ASP A 40 -9.20 7.78 12.20
CA ASP A 40 -10.21 8.28 11.25
C ASP A 40 -10.17 7.48 9.93
N PRO A 41 -11.26 6.78 9.55
CA PRO A 41 -11.38 6.09 8.27
C PRO A 41 -11.29 6.98 7.01
N LYS A 42 -11.53 8.29 7.14
CA LYS A 42 -11.53 9.25 6.02
C LYS A 42 -10.21 10.00 5.88
N ASP A 43 -9.34 9.91 6.87
CA ASP A 43 -8.03 10.57 6.87
C ASP A 43 -7.03 9.76 6.04
N TYR A 44 -7.01 10.04 4.73
CA TYR A 44 -6.07 9.42 3.81
C TYR A 44 -4.62 9.87 4.05
N TYR A 45 -4.40 11.03 4.70
CA TYR A 45 -3.06 11.56 4.94
C TYR A 45 -2.34 10.73 6.00
N THR A 46 -3.03 10.34 7.07
CA THR A 46 -2.45 9.43 8.07
C THR A 46 -2.44 7.98 7.60
N ASN A 47 -3.38 7.58 6.73
CA ASN A 47 -3.37 6.27 6.08
C ASN A 47 -2.46 6.22 4.83
N GLN A 48 -1.20 6.56 5.04
CA GLN A 48 -0.18 6.53 4.01
C GLN A 48 0.39 5.13 3.84
N GLN A 49 0.42 4.68 2.60
CA GLN A 49 0.88 3.36 2.18
C GLN A 49 2.02 3.54 1.17
N SER A 50 3.12 2.83 1.35
CA SER A 50 4.23 2.86 0.39
C SER A 50 4.42 1.50 -0.25
N VAL A 51 4.59 1.49 -1.58
CA VAL A 51 4.70 0.26 -2.37
C VAL A 51 6.02 0.17 -3.12
N PHE A 52 6.51 -1.06 -3.23
CA PHE A 52 7.55 -1.47 -4.15
C PHE A 52 7.07 -2.73 -4.86
N TYR A 53 7.14 -2.79 -6.18
CA TYR A 53 6.66 -3.92 -6.97
C TYR A 53 7.65 -4.25 -8.09
N ARG A 54 7.82 -5.53 -8.42
CA ARG A 54 8.73 -5.97 -9.48
C ARG A 54 8.05 -5.98 -10.85
N ASP A 55 6.73 -6.16 -10.87
CA ASP A 55 5.89 -6.12 -12.07
C ASP A 55 4.57 -5.40 -11.79
N LYS A 56 3.96 -4.84 -12.85
CA LYS A 56 2.71 -4.08 -12.75
C LYS A 56 1.51 -4.96 -12.38
N GLY A 57 1.55 -6.26 -12.71
CA GLY A 57 0.49 -7.20 -12.37
C GLY A 57 0.36 -7.39 -10.87
N ALA A 58 1.48 -7.41 -10.13
CA ALA A 58 1.49 -7.46 -8.67
C ALA A 58 0.87 -6.19 -8.05
N LEU A 59 1.15 -5.01 -8.61
CA LEU A 59 0.51 -3.76 -8.18
C LEU A 59 -1.01 -3.80 -8.45
N GLN A 60 -1.42 -4.22 -9.64
CA GLN A 60 -2.83 -4.33 -9.99
C GLN A 60 -3.56 -5.31 -9.07
N ALA A 61 -3.00 -6.51 -8.85
CA ALA A 61 -3.57 -7.51 -7.95
C ALA A 61 -3.71 -7.00 -6.51
N LEU A 62 -2.71 -6.26 -6.02
CA LEU A 62 -2.79 -5.61 -4.71
C LEU A 62 -3.94 -4.60 -4.65
N LEU A 63 -4.05 -3.70 -5.64
CA LEU A 63 -5.10 -2.68 -5.68
C LEU A 63 -6.51 -3.28 -5.87
N GLU A 64 -6.60 -4.43 -6.54
CA GLU A 64 -7.82 -5.20 -6.66
C GLU A 64 -8.18 -5.92 -5.34
N ASP A 65 -7.21 -6.23 -4.48
CA ASP A 65 -7.47 -6.73 -3.14
C ASP A 65 -7.84 -5.58 -2.17
N THR A 66 -9.13 -5.28 -2.18
CA THR A 66 -9.76 -4.22 -1.37
C THR A 66 -9.54 -4.40 0.14
N GLU A 67 -9.47 -5.64 0.63
CA GLU A 67 -9.24 -5.94 2.05
C GLU A 67 -7.79 -5.67 2.43
N ALA A 68 -6.85 -6.03 1.55
CA ALA A 68 -5.43 -5.80 1.76
C ALA A 68 -5.06 -4.32 1.74
N VAL A 69 -5.69 -3.49 0.89
CA VAL A 69 -5.28 -2.09 0.68
C VAL A 69 -6.16 -1.10 1.42
N THR A 70 -7.47 -1.14 1.23
CA THR A 70 -8.36 -0.10 1.78
C THR A 70 -8.95 -0.47 3.12
N ARG A 71 -9.35 -1.74 3.32
CA ARG A 71 -10.18 -2.18 4.46
C ARG A 71 -11.36 -1.22 4.74
N GLY A 72 -11.95 -0.65 3.67
CA GLY A 72 -13.03 0.34 3.73
C GLY A 72 -12.60 1.76 4.13
N ARG A 73 -11.32 2.11 4.07
CA ARG A 73 -10.77 3.43 4.45
C ARG A 73 -10.16 4.14 3.25
N ALA A 74 -10.18 5.48 3.28
CA ALA A 74 -9.41 6.30 2.36
C ALA A 74 -7.91 6.16 2.69
N PHE A 75 -7.05 6.19 1.68
CA PHE A 75 -5.60 6.00 1.84
C PHE A 75 -4.84 6.79 0.78
N GLN A 76 -3.57 7.08 1.07
CA GLN A 76 -2.63 7.62 0.11
C GLN A 76 -1.63 6.52 -0.28
N ILE A 77 -1.41 6.30 -1.57
CA ILE A 77 -0.39 5.37 -2.06
C ILE A 77 0.84 6.12 -2.58
N LEU A 78 2.02 5.68 -2.17
CA LEU A 78 3.30 6.25 -2.54
C LEU A 78 4.20 5.19 -3.16
N GLY A 79 4.72 5.47 -4.35
CA GLY A 79 5.74 4.68 -5.01
C GLY A 79 6.45 5.53 -6.05
N MET A 80 7.67 5.14 -6.41
CA MET A 80 8.49 5.85 -7.40
C MET A 80 8.68 5.05 -8.69
N GLN A 81 7.95 3.94 -8.84
CA GLN A 81 8.13 3.03 -9.96
C GLN A 81 7.15 3.36 -11.08
N ASP A 82 7.62 3.17 -12.32
CA ASP A 82 6.87 3.47 -13.54
C ASP A 82 5.57 2.67 -13.63
N GLY A 83 4.48 3.31 -14.02
CA GLY A 83 3.17 2.67 -14.11
C GLY A 83 2.27 2.83 -12.90
N LEU A 84 2.75 3.46 -11.81
CA LEU A 84 1.93 3.60 -10.60
C LEU A 84 0.66 4.40 -10.86
N ASP A 85 0.78 5.59 -11.48
CA ASP A 85 -0.37 6.47 -11.72
C ASP A 85 -1.36 5.81 -12.70
N GLU A 86 -0.86 5.25 -13.81
CA GLU A 86 -1.72 4.60 -14.80
C GLU A 86 -2.48 3.42 -14.18
N THR A 87 -1.79 2.54 -13.46
CA THR A 87 -2.44 1.38 -12.83
C THR A 87 -3.41 1.79 -11.72
N VAL A 88 -3.10 2.82 -10.93
CA VAL A 88 -4.03 3.35 -9.92
C VAL A 88 -5.29 3.92 -10.58
N GLN A 89 -5.14 4.71 -11.65
CA GLN A 89 -6.29 5.27 -12.36
C GLN A 89 -7.15 4.20 -13.05
N GLU A 90 -6.53 3.20 -13.66
CA GLU A 90 -7.22 2.06 -14.28
C GLU A 90 -8.08 1.31 -13.25
N VAL A 91 -7.48 0.90 -12.12
CA VAL A 91 -8.19 0.15 -11.07
C VAL A 91 -9.26 1.01 -10.41
N ALA A 92 -8.98 2.29 -10.15
CA ALA A 92 -9.95 3.19 -9.55
C ALA A 92 -11.15 3.42 -10.47
N SER A 93 -10.91 3.65 -11.77
CA SER A 93 -11.98 3.83 -12.76
C SER A 93 -12.85 2.58 -12.89
N ALA A 94 -12.23 1.40 -12.94
CA ALA A 94 -12.94 0.12 -12.99
C ALA A 94 -13.83 -0.12 -11.76
N ARG A 95 -13.49 0.50 -10.62
CA ARG A 95 -14.22 0.39 -9.35
C ARG A 95 -15.12 1.59 -9.02
N GLY A 96 -15.16 2.61 -9.88
CA GLY A 96 -15.87 3.85 -9.60
C GLY A 96 -15.34 4.61 -8.39
N LEU A 97 -14.05 4.44 -8.06
CA LEU A 97 -13.36 5.15 -7.00
C LEU A 97 -12.84 6.50 -7.51
N LYS A 98 -12.82 7.49 -6.64
CA LYS A 98 -12.23 8.81 -6.94
C LYS A 98 -10.74 8.80 -6.58
N VAL A 99 -9.91 9.19 -7.53
CA VAL A 99 -8.48 9.51 -7.31
C VAL A 99 -8.34 11.03 -7.29
N GLU A 100 -7.53 11.57 -6.38
CA GLU A 100 -7.24 13.01 -6.22
C GLU A 100 -5.76 13.31 -6.45
#